data_AF-A0A1S9S0Q4-F1
#
_entry.id   AF-A0A1S9S0Q4-F1
#
_cell.length_a   1.000
_cell.length_b   1.000
_cell.length_c   1.000
_cell.angle_alpha   90.00
_cell.angle_beta   90.00
_cell.angle_gamma   90.00
#
_symmetry.space_group_name_H-M   'P 1'
#
loop_
_entity.id
_entity.type
_entity.pdbx_description
1 polymer ?
#
loop_
_entity_poly.entity_id
_entity_poly.type
_entity_poly.pdbx_seq_one_letter_code
_entity_poly.pdbx_strand_id
1 'polypeptide(L)'
;MMRNTGEGRLQVPGFNDVPLCFEFPKEDRFAHGFADWSQDPRLTAREVAMMRFMEAVTEESGWERRVTDKAALEKWRTKAYSQYGLSTQAWTWCQAELQDKASDFQRTGYVMVFDADSRVCKSNILIDRDLCRDISEAFEPFVASTPTQSNQKPVRQLVDPSMYPLVFGLTRVLTNGGAVGLKPESWGAYNRCQIAPIPVKINGEPYEINQTELARRWDDRRFVKPDCWSTGFQWLPCEISFEGEMMTPRITSYINNVHPSNTAVYKVIETLIGSAIAP
;
A
#
# COMPACT_ATOMS: atom_id res chain seq x y z
N MET A 1 3.77 -22.90 6.29
CA MET A 1 2.49 -23.46 5.79
C MET A 1 2.15 -22.87 4.44
N MET A 2 2.32 -21.56 4.24
CA MET A 2 2.56 -21.00 2.90
C MET A 2 4.06 -20.93 2.58
N ARG A 3 4.43 -21.16 1.32
CA ARG A 3 5.80 -21.11 0.79
C ARG A 3 5.75 -20.68 -0.69
N ASN A 4 6.39 -19.56 -0.99
CA ASN A 4 6.60 -19.05 -2.35
C ASN A 4 8.10 -18.80 -2.61
N THR A 5 8.97 -19.70 -2.14
CA THR A 5 10.44 -19.52 -2.25
C THR A 5 11.00 -19.95 -3.60
N GLY A 6 10.17 -20.60 -4.43
CA GLY A 6 10.64 -21.33 -5.62
C GLY A 6 11.35 -22.66 -5.29
N GLU A 7 11.54 -22.99 -4.02
CA GLU A 7 12.11 -24.27 -3.60
C GLU A 7 11.00 -25.27 -3.26
N GLY A 8 10.83 -26.28 -4.11
CA GLY A 8 9.79 -27.30 -3.94
C GLY A 8 8.39 -26.83 -4.34
N ARG A 9 7.37 -27.55 -3.88
CA ARG A 9 5.96 -27.34 -4.29
C ARG A 9 5.47 -25.96 -3.82
N LEU A 10 4.86 -25.19 -4.71
CA LEU A 10 4.28 -23.88 -4.43
C LEU A 10 3.15 -24.02 -3.39
N GLN A 11 3.19 -23.31 -2.27
CA GLN A 11 2.14 -23.39 -1.24
C GLN A 11 1.58 -21.99 -1.00
N VAL A 12 0.60 -21.57 -1.80
CA VAL A 12 -0.08 -20.27 -1.67
C VAL A 12 -1.58 -20.46 -1.89
N PRO A 13 -2.45 -19.55 -1.42
CA PRO A 13 -3.90 -19.73 -1.50
C PRO A 13 -4.37 -20.04 -2.93
N GLY A 14 -5.17 -21.10 -3.07
CA GLY A 14 -5.65 -21.59 -4.37
C GLY A 14 -4.73 -22.60 -5.07
N PHE A 15 -3.56 -22.93 -4.50
CA PHE A 15 -2.61 -23.88 -5.07
C PHE A 15 -2.23 -24.99 -4.08
N ASN A 16 -2.02 -26.19 -4.60
CA ASN A 16 -1.41 -27.32 -3.90
C ASN A 16 -1.97 -27.56 -2.48
N ASP A 17 -3.29 -27.74 -2.44
CA ASP A 17 -4.05 -28.10 -1.23
C ASP A 17 -4.16 -26.97 -0.19
N VAL A 18 -3.76 -25.73 -0.54
CA VAL A 18 -4.00 -24.53 0.27
C VAL A 18 -5.33 -23.88 -0.14
N PRO A 19 -6.31 -23.75 0.78
CA PRO A 19 -7.57 -23.09 0.49
C PRO A 19 -7.40 -21.66 -0.05
N LEU A 20 -8.28 -21.22 -0.95
CA LEU A 20 -8.23 -19.86 -1.52
C LEU A 20 -8.36 -18.78 -0.45
N CYS A 21 -9.17 -19.02 0.58
CA CYS A 21 -9.37 -18.11 1.70
C CYS A 21 -8.38 -18.34 2.86
N PHE A 22 -7.28 -19.06 2.62
CA PHE A 22 -6.29 -19.31 3.65
C PHE A 22 -5.60 -18.00 4.07
N GLU A 23 -5.52 -17.78 5.37
CA GLU A 23 -4.82 -16.66 5.98
C GLU A 23 -4.03 -17.14 7.20
N PHE A 24 -2.93 -16.45 7.50
CA PHE A 24 -2.21 -16.64 8.75
C PHE A 24 -3.04 -16.12 9.94
N PRO A 25 -2.71 -16.52 11.19
CA PRO A 25 -3.22 -15.85 12.39
C PRO A 25 -3.02 -14.34 12.31
N LYS A 26 -3.93 -13.55 12.91
CA LYS A 26 -3.83 -12.07 12.97
C LYS A 26 -2.48 -11.56 13.48
N GLU A 27 -1.87 -12.27 14.43
CA GLU A 27 -0.56 -11.91 15.02
C GLU A 27 0.60 -12.10 14.01
N ASP A 28 0.41 -12.91 12.95
CA ASP A 28 1.42 -13.29 11.96
C ASP A 28 1.18 -12.67 10.56
N ARG A 29 0.29 -11.68 10.44
CA ARG A 29 -0.04 -11.03 9.16
C ARG A 29 -0.34 -9.55 9.28
N PHE A 30 -0.23 -8.85 8.15
CA PHE A 30 -0.73 -7.48 8.05
C PHE A 30 -2.26 -7.46 8.10
N ALA A 31 -2.80 -6.51 8.86
CA ALA A 31 -4.23 -6.29 8.93
C ALA A 31 -4.75 -5.76 7.57
N HIS A 32 -5.86 -6.32 7.09
CA HIS A 32 -6.54 -5.82 5.88
C HIS A 32 -7.88 -5.15 6.21
N GLY A 33 -8.31 -4.23 5.33
CA GLY A 33 -9.51 -3.41 5.53
C GLY A 33 -10.86 -4.14 5.49
N PHE A 34 -10.90 -5.41 5.07
CA PHE A 34 -12.16 -6.16 4.97
C PHE A 34 -12.71 -6.65 6.32
N ALA A 35 -11.87 -7.19 7.21
CA ALA A 35 -12.32 -7.82 8.46
C ALA A 35 -11.30 -7.77 9.62
N ASP A 36 -10.08 -7.27 9.43
CA ASP A 36 -9.08 -7.23 10.51
C ASP A 36 -8.99 -5.86 11.17
N TRP A 37 -8.90 -4.82 10.34
CA TRP A 37 -8.75 -3.47 10.83
C TRP A 37 -10.10 -2.76 10.87
N SER A 38 -10.35 -2.07 11.98
CA SER A 38 -11.41 -1.08 12.12
C SER A 38 -11.03 -0.14 13.24
N GLN A 39 -11.23 1.16 12.99
CA GLN A 39 -11.18 2.17 14.04
C GLN A 39 -12.34 1.94 15.04
N ASP A 40 -12.02 1.58 16.28
CA ASP A 40 -12.99 1.38 17.36
C ASP A 40 -12.45 1.94 18.71
N PRO A 41 -13.14 2.93 19.33
CA PRO A 41 -14.41 3.53 18.93
C PRO A 41 -14.32 4.29 17.61
N ARG A 42 -15.45 4.37 16.90
CA ARG A 42 -15.56 5.20 15.70
C ARG A 42 -15.28 6.65 16.05
N LEU A 43 -14.53 7.32 15.17
CA LEU A 43 -14.27 8.74 15.32
C LEU A 43 -15.57 9.54 15.22
N THR A 44 -15.70 10.51 16.12
CA THR A 44 -16.76 11.50 16.11
C THR A 44 -16.62 12.42 14.90
N ALA A 45 -17.73 13.03 14.48
CA ALA A 45 -17.71 14.01 13.38
C ALA A 45 -16.73 15.17 13.66
N ARG A 46 -16.52 15.53 14.93
CA ARG A 46 -15.57 16.56 15.34
C ARG A 46 -14.13 16.12 15.16
N GLU A 47 -13.76 14.91 15.57
CA GLU A 47 -12.40 14.37 15.36
C GLU A 47 -12.06 14.27 13.87
N VAL A 48 -13.01 13.78 13.06
CA VAL A 48 -12.84 13.75 11.60
C VAL A 48 -12.63 15.15 11.03
N ALA A 49 -13.40 16.14 11.49
CA ALA A 49 -13.24 17.54 11.05
C ALA A 49 -11.88 18.13 11.47
N MET A 50 -11.42 17.83 12.69
CA MET A 50 -10.10 18.25 13.20
C MET A 50 -8.97 17.68 12.35
N MET A 51 -8.99 16.37 12.07
CA MET A 51 -7.97 15.73 11.22
C MET A 51 -7.97 16.28 9.79
N ARG A 52 -9.15 16.48 9.18
CA ARG A 52 -9.26 17.07 7.84
C ARG A 52 -8.78 18.52 7.79
N PHE A 53 -9.00 19.27 8.86
CA PHE A 53 -8.49 20.63 8.98
C PHE A 53 -6.96 20.63 9.06
N MET A 54 -6.36 19.81 9.93
CA MET A 54 -4.91 19.70 10.07
C MET A 54 -4.26 19.18 8.78
N GLU A 55 -4.89 18.23 8.09
CA GLU A 55 -4.48 17.78 6.76
C GLU A 55 -4.40 18.96 5.79
N ALA A 56 -5.48 19.74 5.68
CA ALA A 56 -5.53 20.87 4.79
C ALA A 56 -4.55 22.00 5.13
N VAL A 57 -4.13 22.13 6.40
CA VAL A 57 -3.07 23.07 6.81
C VAL A 57 -1.70 22.55 6.41
N THR A 58 -1.42 21.27 6.67
CA THR A 58 -0.11 20.65 6.38
C THR A 58 0.16 20.45 4.89
N GLU A 59 -0.87 20.55 4.03
CA GLU A 59 -0.72 20.65 2.56
C GLU A 59 -0.25 22.02 2.08
N GLU A 60 -0.39 23.08 2.89
CA GLU A 60 0.07 24.40 2.47
C GLU A 60 1.59 24.51 2.56
N SER A 61 2.25 25.00 1.51
CA SER A 61 3.72 25.17 1.53
C SER A 61 4.17 26.08 2.68
N GLY A 62 5.22 25.68 3.40
CA GLY A 62 5.77 26.45 4.53
C GLY A 62 4.82 26.56 5.73
N TRP A 63 3.86 25.65 5.89
CA TRP A 63 2.95 25.64 7.04
C TRP A 63 3.70 25.57 8.37
N GLU A 64 4.81 24.84 8.43
CA GLU A 64 5.60 24.56 9.62
C GLU A 64 6.24 25.83 10.22
N ARG A 65 6.44 26.86 9.41
CA ARG A 65 6.97 28.17 9.86
C ARG A 65 5.87 29.15 10.24
N ARG A 66 4.63 28.87 9.84
CA ARG A 66 3.48 29.75 10.00
C ARG A 66 2.67 29.45 11.26
N VAL A 67 2.97 28.37 11.97
CA VAL A 67 2.29 27.99 13.23
C VAL A 67 2.52 28.97 14.39
N THR A 68 3.48 29.89 14.26
CA THR A 68 3.72 31.00 15.21
C THR A 68 3.31 32.37 14.66
N ASP A 69 2.93 32.46 13.37
CA ASP A 69 2.49 33.71 12.76
C ASP A 69 1.03 33.99 13.11
N LYS A 70 0.79 35.11 13.80
CA LYS A 70 -0.55 35.54 14.22
C LYS A 70 -1.51 35.71 13.04
N ALA A 71 -1.05 36.20 11.89
CA ALA A 71 -1.90 36.41 10.72
C ALA A 71 -2.32 35.07 10.10
N ALA A 72 -1.37 34.13 9.97
CA ALA A 72 -1.67 32.78 9.49
C ALA A 72 -2.62 32.03 10.44
N LEU A 73 -2.37 32.10 11.76
CA LEU A 73 -3.24 31.49 12.76
C LEU A 73 -4.66 32.05 12.70
N GLU A 74 -4.84 33.37 12.53
CA GLU A 74 -6.17 33.96 12.41
C GLU A 74 -6.90 33.51 11.14
N LYS A 75 -6.18 33.42 10.01
CA LYS A 75 -6.72 32.90 8.75
C LYS A 75 -7.15 31.44 8.90
N TRP A 76 -6.30 30.60 9.50
CA TRP A 76 -6.60 29.20 9.76
C TRP A 76 -7.76 29.01 10.75
N ARG A 77 -7.85 29.86 11.78
CA ARG A 77 -9.00 29.87 12.72
C ARG A 77 -10.31 30.18 12.00
N THR A 78 -10.30 31.20 11.15
CA THR A 78 -11.47 31.56 10.33
C THR A 78 -11.88 30.38 9.42
N LYS A 79 -10.90 29.71 8.79
CA LYS A 79 -11.12 28.51 7.97
C LYS A 79 -11.69 27.35 8.80
N ALA A 80 -11.12 27.08 9.98
CA ALA A 80 -11.55 26.04 10.90
C ALA A 80 -13.04 26.19 11.30
N TYR A 81 -13.48 27.41 11.60
CA TYR A 81 -14.87 27.66 11.97
C TYR A 81 -15.82 27.62 10.77
N SER A 82 -15.46 28.29 9.67
CA SER A 82 -16.37 28.46 8.53
C SER A 82 -16.48 27.22 7.63
N GLN A 83 -15.38 26.48 7.42
CA GLN A 83 -15.33 25.36 6.47
C GLN A 83 -15.41 23.99 7.16
N TYR A 84 -14.93 23.89 8.40
CA TYR A 84 -14.85 22.63 9.14
C TYR A 84 -15.78 22.58 10.37
N GLY A 85 -16.44 23.69 10.70
CA GLY A 85 -17.39 23.75 11.82
C GLY A 85 -16.75 23.47 13.18
N LEU A 86 -15.45 23.77 13.35
CA LEU A 86 -14.76 23.51 14.60
C LEU A 86 -15.25 24.44 15.72
N SER A 87 -15.37 23.91 16.93
CA SER A 87 -15.56 24.75 18.12
C SER A 87 -14.26 25.46 18.49
N THR A 88 -14.36 26.46 19.38
CA THR A 88 -13.17 27.14 19.91
C THR A 88 -12.20 26.17 20.59
N GLN A 89 -12.70 25.20 21.36
CA GLN A 89 -11.86 24.20 22.02
C GLN A 89 -11.17 23.29 21.00
N ALA A 90 -11.89 22.82 19.98
CA ALA A 90 -11.32 22.00 18.91
C ALA A 90 -10.24 22.76 18.14
N TRP A 91 -10.46 24.05 17.86
CA TRP A 91 -9.44 24.92 17.28
C TRP A 91 -8.20 25.03 18.17
N THR A 92 -8.36 25.29 19.48
CA THR A 92 -7.23 25.39 20.41
C THR A 92 -6.38 24.12 20.40
N TRP A 93 -7.02 22.95 20.36
CA TRP A 93 -6.34 21.66 20.22
C TRP A 93 -5.61 21.54 18.89
N CYS A 94 -6.28 21.80 17.75
CA CYS A 94 -5.63 21.75 16.44
C CYS A 94 -4.44 22.71 16.34
N GLN A 95 -4.54 23.90 16.94
CA GLN A 95 -3.45 24.86 16.96
C GLN A 95 -2.23 24.33 17.72
N ALA A 96 -2.44 23.76 18.91
CA ALA A 96 -1.35 23.17 19.70
C ALA A 96 -0.72 21.97 18.97
N GLU A 97 -1.54 21.06 18.46
CA GLU A 97 -1.08 19.89 17.69
C GLU A 97 -0.28 20.31 16.44
N LEU A 98 -0.72 21.34 15.71
CA LEU A 98 0.04 21.86 14.56
C LEU A 98 1.41 22.43 14.96
N GLN A 99 1.52 23.05 16.14
CA GLN A 99 2.80 23.56 16.65
C GLN A 99 3.76 22.42 17.02
N ASP A 100 3.24 21.36 17.65
CA ASP A 100 4.02 20.16 17.97
C ASP A 100 4.46 19.46 16.67
N LYS A 101 3.53 19.24 15.74
CA LYS A 101 3.82 18.65 14.42
C LYS A 101 4.85 19.46 13.64
N ALA A 102 4.82 20.80 13.72
CA ALA A 102 5.83 21.64 13.06
C ALA A 102 7.23 21.45 13.66
N SER A 103 7.31 21.29 14.98
CA SER A 103 8.56 21.00 15.68
C SER A 103 9.11 19.62 15.31
N ASP A 104 8.24 18.61 15.24
CA ASP A 104 8.59 17.26 14.78
C ASP A 104 9.00 17.22 13.31
N PHE A 105 8.32 17.99 12.44
CA PHE A 105 8.67 18.09 11.03
C PHE A 105 10.07 18.69 10.85
N GLN A 106 10.44 19.71 11.63
CA GLN A 106 11.80 20.27 11.59
C GLN A 106 12.87 19.25 11.99
N ARG A 107 12.55 18.34 12.92
CA ARG A 107 13.47 17.29 13.39
C ARG A 107 13.56 16.09 12.45
N THR A 108 12.45 15.68 11.84
CA THR A 108 12.33 14.39 11.14
C THR A 108 12.21 14.52 9.62
N GLY A 109 11.78 15.67 9.13
CA GLY A 109 11.52 15.87 7.70
C GLY A 109 10.19 15.30 7.19
N TYR A 110 9.33 14.80 8.08
CA TYR A 110 8.02 14.31 7.72
C TYR A 110 6.98 14.70 8.76
N VAL A 111 5.71 14.68 8.37
CA VAL A 111 4.58 14.96 9.25
C VAL A 111 3.60 13.81 9.23
N MET A 112 3.17 13.41 10.42
CA MET A 112 2.09 12.44 10.59
C MET A 112 0.75 13.16 10.61
N VAL A 113 -0.18 12.68 9.82
CA VAL A 113 -1.56 13.19 9.72
C VAL A 113 -2.56 12.05 9.86
N PHE A 114 -3.83 12.40 10.05
CA PHE A 114 -4.90 11.46 10.39
C PHE A 114 -4.54 10.65 11.64
N ASP A 115 -4.22 11.33 12.75
CA ASP A 115 -3.83 10.73 14.02
C ASP A 115 -4.97 9.96 14.72
N ALA A 116 -5.34 8.83 14.12
CA ALA A 116 -6.23 7.81 14.65
C ALA A 116 -5.41 6.54 14.96
N ASP A 117 -6.02 5.35 14.97
CA ASP A 117 -5.30 4.08 15.23
C ASP A 117 -4.20 3.80 14.18
N SER A 118 -4.35 4.35 12.98
CA SER A 118 -3.36 4.34 11.90
C SER A 118 -3.12 5.76 11.42
N ARG A 119 -1.86 6.08 11.06
CA ARG A 119 -1.45 7.41 10.59
C ARG A 119 -0.95 7.37 9.16
N VAL A 120 -1.01 8.51 8.48
CA VAL A 120 -0.38 8.71 7.18
C VAL A 120 0.85 9.60 7.37
N CYS A 121 1.99 9.15 6.86
CA CYS A 121 3.23 9.93 6.84
C CYS A 121 3.34 10.71 5.54
N LYS A 122 3.59 12.02 5.62
CA LYS A 122 3.80 12.90 4.47
C LYS A 122 5.18 13.56 4.55
N SER A 123 5.90 13.59 3.44
CA SER A 123 7.14 14.35 3.32
C SER A 123 7.32 14.87 1.91
N ASN A 124 7.79 16.11 1.81
CA ASN A 124 8.24 16.75 0.58
C ASN A 124 9.77 16.89 0.52
N ILE A 125 10.50 16.31 1.47
CA ILE A 125 11.97 16.41 1.54
C ILE A 125 12.69 15.06 1.59
N LEU A 126 11.99 13.96 1.93
CA LEU A 126 12.59 12.62 1.96
C LEU A 126 13.06 12.16 0.57
N ILE A 127 12.37 12.61 -0.48
CA ILE A 127 12.77 12.36 -1.86
C ILE A 127 13.51 13.59 -2.36
N ASP A 128 14.83 13.47 -2.55
CA ASP A 128 15.65 14.57 -3.03
C ASP A 128 15.39 14.88 -4.53
N ARG A 129 15.94 15.99 -5.00
CA ARG A 129 15.74 16.44 -6.39
C ARG A 129 16.39 15.53 -7.42
N ASP A 130 17.46 14.84 -7.05
CA ASP A 130 18.16 13.93 -7.94
C ASP A 130 17.32 12.66 -8.13
N LEU A 131 16.77 12.08 -7.06
CA LEU A 131 15.83 10.95 -7.15
C LEU A 131 14.55 11.34 -7.90
N CYS A 132 14.02 12.55 -7.70
CA CYS A 132 12.89 13.05 -8.51
C CYS A 132 13.21 13.12 -10.00
N ARG A 133 14.42 13.57 -10.36
CA ARG A 133 14.91 13.59 -11.74
C ARG A 133 15.06 12.17 -12.28
N ASP A 134 15.70 11.29 -11.54
CA ASP A 134 15.94 9.90 -11.93
C ASP A 134 14.62 9.15 -12.15
N ILE A 135 13.61 9.36 -11.29
CA ILE A 135 12.25 8.83 -11.49
C ILE A 135 11.66 9.38 -12.79
N SER A 136 11.75 10.69 -13.03
CA SER A 136 11.18 11.32 -14.23
C SER A 136 11.84 10.79 -15.50
N GLU A 137 13.16 10.64 -15.52
CA GLU A 137 13.92 10.11 -16.66
C GLU A 137 13.62 8.63 -16.89
N ALA A 138 13.57 7.82 -15.83
CA ALA A 138 13.28 6.39 -15.93
C ALA A 138 11.86 6.10 -16.46
N PHE A 139 10.88 6.93 -16.09
CA PHE A 139 9.49 6.77 -16.49
C PHE A 139 9.09 7.54 -17.76
N GLU A 140 9.96 8.37 -18.33
CA GLU A 140 9.66 9.11 -19.57
C GLU A 140 9.07 8.19 -20.65
N PRO A 141 9.69 7.03 -20.98
CA PRO A 141 9.20 6.21 -22.08
C PRO A 141 7.76 5.73 -21.88
N PHE A 142 7.37 5.48 -20.61
CA PHE A 142 6.02 5.08 -20.22
C PHE A 142 5.04 6.26 -20.36
N VAL A 143 5.48 7.47 -20.05
CA VAL A 143 4.71 8.71 -20.22
C VAL A 143 4.48 8.99 -21.71
N ALA A 144 5.49 8.80 -22.55
CA ALA A 144 5.41 9.00 -24.00
C ALA A 144 4.54 7.94 -24.70
N SER A 145 4.57 6.68 -24.23
CA SER A 145 3.79 5.58 -24.82
C SER A 145 2.34 5.52 -24.35
N THR A 146 1.96 6.29 -23.31
CA THR A 146 0.60 6.29 -22.77
C THR A 146 -0.20 7.46 -23.36
N PRO A 147 -1.15 7.23 -24.29
CA PRO A 147 -1.88 8.31 -24.91
C PRO A 147 -2.75 9.05 -23.89
N THR A 148 -2.64 10.39 -23.86
CA THR A 148 -3.60 11.25 -23.17
C THR A 148 -4.91 11.23 -23.95
N GLN A 149 -5.80 10.30 -23.64
CA GLN A 149 -7.20 10.45 -24.07
C GLN A 149 -7.77 11.67 -23.33
N SER A 150 -8.23 12.65 -24.10
CA SER A 150 -8.54 14.01 -23.66
C SER A 150 -9.65 14.15 -22.62
N ASN A 151 -10.22 13.04 -22.13
CA ASN A 151 -11.44 13.06 -21.31
C ASN A 151 -11.39 12.24 -20.01
N GLN A 152 -10.27 11.65 -19.57
CA GLN A 152 -10.28 10.88 -18.31
C GLN A 152 -9.02 11.03 -17.44
N LYS A 153 -9.29 11.50 -16.20
CA LYS A 153 -8.50 11.53 -14.96
C LYS A 153 -7.16 12.32 -14.98
N PRO A 154 -6.90 13.18 -13.97
CA PRO A 154 -5.65 13.93 -13.86
C PRO A 154 -4.42 13.05 -13.53
N VAL A 155 -4.60 11.75 -13.32
CA VAL A 155 -3.56 10.82 -12.88
C VAL A 155 -3.33 9.77 -13.97
N ARG A 156 -2.10 9.71 -14.50
CA ARG A 156 -1.66 8.64 -15.41
C ARG A 156 -1.19 7.45 -14.58
N GLN A 157 -1.75 6.27 -14.82
CA GLN A 157 -1.27 5.02 -14.22
C GLN A 157 -0.14 4.47 -15.09
N LEU A 158 1.11 4.81 -14.75
CA LEU A 158 2.29 4.33 -15.48
C LEU A 158 2.61 2.87 -15.11
N VAL A 159 2.26 2.47 -13.90
CA VAL A 159 2.24 1.09 -13.42
C VAL A 159 0.80 0.77 -13.05
N ASP A 160 0.24 -0.28 -13.64
CA ASP A 160 -1.12 -0.76 -13.41
C ASP A 160 -1.08 -2.18 -12.84
N PRO A 161 -1.42 -2.37 -11.54
CA PRO A 161 -1.46 -3.69 -10.92
C PRO A 161 -2.51 -4.62 -11.54
N SER A 162 -3.46 -4.07 -12.32
CA SER A 162 -4.50 -4.81 -13.02
C SER A 162 -4.03 -5.40 -14.34
N MET A 163 -2.88 -4.97 -14.86
CA MET A 163 -2.30 -5.55 -16.07
C MET A 163 -1.60 -6.87 -15.78
N TYR A 164 -1.80 -7.85 -16.67
CA TYR A 164 -1.22 -9.19 -16.57
C TYR A 164 -1.51 -9.91 -15.24
N PRO A 165 -2.78 -9.96 -14.79
CA PRO A 165 -3.13 -10.69 -13.59
C PRO A 165 -2.95 -12.20 -13.81
N LEU A 166 -2.89 -12.95 -12.73
CA LEU A 166 -3.13 -14.37 -12.79
C LEU A 166 -4.60 -14.61 -13.12
N VAL A 167 -4.88 -15.31 -14.22
CA VAL A 167 -6.24 -15.75 -14.60
C VAL A 167 -6.30 -17.25 -14.40
N PHE A 168 -7.14 -17.69 -13.47
CA PHE A 168 -7.28 -19.11 -13.19
C PHE A 168 -7.87 -19.85 -14.40
N GLY A 169 -7.36 -21.05 -14.68
CA GLY A 169 -7.70 -21.82 -15.89
C GLY A 169 -7.03 -21.33 -17.18
N LEU A 170 -6.22 -20.27 -17.14
CA LEU A 170 -5.53 -19.72 -18.31
C LEU A 170 -4.04 -19.49 -18.06
N THR A 171 -3.68 -18.76 -17.02
CA THR A 171 -2.28 -18.39 -16.72
C THR A 171 -1.46 -19.63 -16.36
N ARG A 172 -0.22 -19.70 -16.88
CA ARG A 172 0.73 -20.77 -16.59
C ARG A 172 1.62 -20.41 -15.40
N VAL A 173 1.78 -21.34 -14.46
CA VAL A 173 2.51 -21.16 -13.20
C VAL A 173 3.46 -22.33 -12.90
N LEU A 174 4.50 -22.08 -12.10
CA LEU A 174 5.41 -23.11 -11.59
C LEU A 174 4.87 -23.69 -10.28
N THR A 175 4.06 -24.75 -10.35
CA THR A 175 3.43 -25.37 -9.18
C THR A 175 4.34 -26.30 -8.39
N ASN A 176 5.38 -26.84 -9.03
CA ASN A 176 6.28 -27.87 -8.48
C ASN A 176 7.69 -27.34 -8.23
N GLY A 177 7.83 -26.02 -8.05
CA GLY A 177 9.09 -25.35 -7.79
C GLY A 177 9.71 -24.68 -9.02
N GLY A 178 10.68 -23.82 -8.73
CA GLY A 178 11.22 -22.82 -9.61
C GLY A 178 10.61 -21.43 -9.37
N ALA A 179 11.29 -20.42 -9.89
CA ALA A 179 10.83 -19.05 -9.94
C ALA A 179 11.12 -18.45 -11.32
N VAL A 180 10.35 -17.46 -11.72
CA VAL A 180 10.65 -16.64 -12.89
C VAL A 180 11.36 -15.39 -12.39
N GLY A 181 12.66 -15.31 -12.65
CA GLY A 181 13.47 -14.16 -12.29
C GLY A 181 13.41 -13.04 -13.34
N LEU A 182 14.13 -11.96 -13.04
CA LEU A 182 14.21 -10.80 -13.93
C LEU A 182 15.08 -11.03 -15.17
N LYS A 183 15.98 -12.02 -15.14
CA LYS A 183 16.93 -12.26 -16.23
C LYS A 183 16.41 -13.31 -17.22
N PRO A 184 16.67 -13.15 -18.53
CA PRO A 184 16.18 -14.07 -19.57
C PRO A 184 16.56 -15.53 -19.34
N GLU A 185 17.71 -15.81 -18.71
CA GLU A 185 18.19 -17.16 -18.45
C GLU A 185 17.24 -17.93 -17.50
N SER A 186 16.48 -17.20 -16.66
CA SER A 186 15.50 -17.78 -15.75
C SER A 186 14.18 -18.16 -16.42
N TRP A 187 13.92 -17.69 -17.65
CA TRP A 187 12.63 -17.87 -18.33
C TRP A 187 12.49 -19.23 -19.01
N GLY A 188 13.58 -19.97 -19.18
CA GLY A 188 13.58 -21.34 -19.73
C GLY A 188 12.72 -22.32 -18.91
N ALA A 189 12.39 -21.97 -17.66
CA ALA A 189 11.50 -22.74 -16.80
C ALA A 189 10.04 -22.79 -17.30
N TYR A 190 9.66 -21.98 -18.30
CA TYR A 190 8.29 -21.93 -18.83
C TYR A 190 7.76 -23.30 -19.29
N ASN A 191 8.63 -24.17 -19.78
CA ASN A 191 8.27 -25.53 -20.20
C ASN A 191 7.77 -26.42 -19.05
N ARG A 192 8.11 -26.09 -17.79
CA ARG A 192 7.65 -26.78 -16.58
C ARG A 192 6.36 -26.17 -16.00
N CYS A 193 5.89 -25.05 -16.55
CA CYS A 193 4.68 -24.41 -16.05
C CYS A 193 3.43 -25.22 -16.38
N GLN A 194 2.51 -25.25 -15.43
CA GLN A 194 1.17 -25.85 -15.55
C GLN A 194 0.12 -24.74 -15.55
N ILE A 195 -1.04 -24.99 -16.16
CA ILE A 195 -2.15 -24.04 -16.09
C ILE A 195 -2.61 -23.93 -14.62
N ALA A 196 -2.76 -22.72 -14.12
CA ALA A 196 -3.26 -22.45 -12.78
C ALA A 196 -4.65 -23.09 -12.63
N PRO A 197 -4.87 -23.96 -11.63
CA PRO A 197 -6.16 -24.59 -11.42
C PRO A 197 -7.20 -23.54 -11.06
N ILE A 198 -8.46 -23.75 -11.45
CA ILE A 198 -9.57 -22.92 -10.98
C ILE A 198 -9.84 -23.28 -9.52
N PRO A 199 -9.66 -22.34 -8.56
CA PRO A 199 -9.86 -22.64 -7.16
C PRO A 199 -11.34 -22.88 -6.88
N VAL A 200 -11.60 -23.84 -6.00
CA VAL A 200 -12.96 -24.09 -5.51
C VAL A 200 -13.27 -23.06 -4.43
N LYS A 201 -14.33 -22.28 -4.63
CA LYS A 201 -14.86 -21.44 -3.55
C LYS A 201 -15.54 -22.34 -2.53
N ILE A 202 -15.09 -22.29 -1.29
CA ILE A 202 -15.71 -23.06 -0.20
C ILE A 202 -17.07 -22.41 0.08
N ASN A 203 -18.15 -23.14 -0.22
CA ASN A 203 -19.51 -22.76 0.15
C ASN A 203 -19.86 -23.47 1.47
N GLY A 204 -20.11 -22.74 2.55
CA GLY A 204 -20.43 -23.32 3.86
C GLY A 204 -20.12 -22.39 5.04
N GLU A 205 -20.22 -22.91 6.26
CA GLU A 205 -19.84 -22.19 7.50
C GLU A 205 -18.41 -21.60 7.37
N PRO A 206 -18.15 -20.40 7.91
CA PRO A 206 -16.86 -19.74 7.78
C PRO A 206 -15.75 -20.68 8.25
N TYR A 207 -14.88 -21.08 7.32
CA TYR A 207 -13.64 -21.76 7.66
C TYR A 207 -12.68 -20.72 8.24
N GLU A 208 -12.95 -20.24 9.47
CA GLU A 208 -11.93 -19.57 10.26
C GLU A 208 -10.92 -20.63 10.68
N ILE A 209 -9.76 -20.62 10.02
CA ILE A 209 -8.65 -21.54 10.30
C ILE A 209 -8.21 -21.43 11.76
N ASN A 210 -8.47 -20.29 12.42
CA ASN A 210 -8.02 -20.03 13.77
C ASN A 210 -9.19 -19.81 14.76
N GLN A 211 -9.51 -20.85 15.53
CA GLN A 211 -10.60 -20.84 16.51
C GLN A 211 -10.43 -19.78 17.62
N THR A 212 -9.21 -19.30 17.89
CA THR A 212 -9.00 -18.23 18.88
C THR A 212 -9.48 -16.86 18.37
N GLU A 213 -9.64 -16.68 17.06
CA GLU A 213 -10.19 -15.46 16.47
C GLU A 213 -11.72 -15.40 16.58
N LEU A 214 -12.40 -16.55 16.65
CA LEU A 214 -13.84 -16.65 16.96
C LEU A 214 -14.19 -16.04 18.33
N ALA A 215 -13.29 -16.15 19.31
CA ALA A 215 -13.51 -15.73 20.68
C ALA A 215 -13.44 -14.20 20.90
N ARG A 216 -12.89 -13.44 19.94
CA ARG A 216 -12.70 -11.98 20.07
C ARG A 216 -13.78 -11.23 19.26
N ARG A 217 -14.89 -10.91 19.93
CA ARG A 217 -16.04 -10.09 19.44
C ARG A 217 -16.82 -10.65 18.23
N TRP A 218 -18.10 -10.31 18.18
CA TRP A 218 -18.99 -10.61 17.06
C TRP A 218 -18.68 -9.64 15.90
N ASP A 219 -17.67 -9.94 15.09
CA ASP A 219 -17.45 -9.21 13.84
C ASP A 219 -18.16 -9.93 12.68
N ASP A 220 -19.31 -9.40 12.27
CA ASP A 220 -20.12 -9.95 11.18
C ASP A 220 -19.41 -9.85 9.81
N ARG A 221 -18.35 -9.04 9.68
CA ARG A 221 -17.55 -8.94 8.44
C ARG A 221 -16.84 -10.26 8.12
N ARG A 222 -16.72 -11.17 9.08
CA ARG A 222 -16.11 -12.48 8.89
C ARG A 222 -16.96 -13.40 8.01
N PHE A 223 -18.29 -13.21 8.01
CA PHE A 223 -19.21 -13.97 7.16
C PHE A 223 -19.12 -13.58 5.68
N VAL A 224 -18.74 -12.34 5.35
CA VAL A 224 -18.59 -11.89 3.94
C VAL A 224 -17.19 -12.16 3.38
N LYS A 225 -16.25 -12.57 4.22
CA LYS A 225 -14.85 -12.77 3.83
C LYS A 225 -14.66 -13.80 2.71
N PRO A 226 -15.35 -14.96 2.69
CA PRO A 226 -15.28 -15.87 1.55
C PRO A 226 -15.72 -15.22 0.23
N ASP A 227 -16.63 -14.23 0.27
CA ASP A 227 -17.12 -13.51 -0.90
C ASP A 227 -16.16 -12.47 -1.45
N CYS A 228 -15.16 -12.06 -0.67
CA CYS A 228 -14.13 -11.13 -1.12
C CYS A 228 -13.08 -11.78 -2.04
N TRP A 229 -13.06 -13.11 -2.15
CA TRP A 229 -12.09 -13.83 -2.97
C TRP A 229 -12.64 -14.15 -4.36
N SER A 230 -11.86 -13.80 -5.39
CA SER A 230 -12.17 -14.11 -6.79
C SER A 230 -11.66 -15.50 -7.16
N THR A 231 -12.50 -16.29 -7.83
CA THR A 231 -12.08 -17.54 -8.47
C THR A 231 -11.67 -17.36 -9.93
N GLY A 232 -11.83 -16.16 -10.49
CA GLY A 232 -11.51 -15.87 -11.88
C GLY A 232 -10.10 -15.34 -12.09
N PHE A 233 -9.62 -14.48 -11.19
CA PHE A 233 -8.31 -13.85 -11.32
C PHE A 233 -7.75 -13.36 -9.97
N GLN A 234 -6.44 -13.11 -9.94
CA GLN A 234 -5.72 -12.54 -8.81
C GLN A 234 -4.64 -11.55 -9.31
N TRP A 235 -4.52 -10.40 -8.65
CA TRP A 235 -3.37 -9.51 -8.84
C TRP A 235 -2.12 -10.15 -8.27
N LEU A 236 -1.03 -10.05 -9.01
CA LEU A 236 0.24 -10.64 -8.62
C LEU A 236 1.10 -9.58 -7.91
N PRO A 237 1.76 -9.92 -6.79
CA PRO A 237 2.64 -9.01 -6.11
C PRO A 237 3.97 -8.84 -6.87
N CYS A 238 4.67 -7.77 -6.54
CA CYS A 238 6.09 -7.62 -6.81
C CYS A 238 6.87 -8.03 -5.56
N GLU A 239 7.73 -9.04 -5.68
CA GLU A 239 8.55 -9.57 -4.59
C GLU A 239 9.77 -8.68 -4.36
N ILE A 240 10.00 -8.35 -3.08
CA ILE A 240 11.12 -7.53 -2.64
C ILE A 240 11.88 -8.31 -1.58
N SER A 241 13.19 -8.43 -1.79
CA SER A 241 14.13 -8.91 -0.78
C SER A 241 14.84 -7.72 -0.14
N PHE A 242 15.25 -7.87 1.12
CA PHE A 242 16.05 -6.87 1.82
C PHE A 242 17.43 -7.46 2.06
N GLU A 243 18.44 -6.82 1.46
CA GLU A 243 19.81 -7.34 1.43
C GLU A 243 20.75 -6.53 2.34
N GLY A 244 21.68 -7.24 2.98
CA GLY A 244 22.73 -6.66 3.81
C GLY A 244 22.23 -6.07 5.14
N GLU A 245 23.17 -5.56 5.94
CA GLU A 245 22.88 -4.96 7.24
C GLU A 245 22.00 -3.70 7.15
N MET A 246 22.08 -3.00 6.02
CA MET A 246 21.29 -1.78 5.75
C MET A 246 19.87 -2.09 5.24
N MET A 247 19.44 -3.36 5.20
CA MET A 247 18.12 -3.78 4.72
C MET A 247 17.75 -3.14 3.39
N THR A 248 18.68 -3.17 2.43
CA THR A 248 18.47 -2.46 1.16
C THR A 248 17.47 -3.24 0.29
N PRO A 249 16.37 -2.62 -0.17
CA PRO A 249 15.38 -3.30 -0.98
C PRO A 249 15.94 -3.68 -2.35
N ARG A 250 15.60 -4.90 -2.79
CA ARG A 250 15.86 -5.43 -4.13
C ARG A 250 14.63 -6.11 -4.66
N ILE A 251 14.19 -5.69 -5.83
CA ILE A 251 13.07 -6.30 -6.53
C ILE A 251 13.57 -7.59 -7.19
N THR A 252 12.93 -8.71 -6.86
CA THR A 252 13.35 -10.05 -7.31
C THR A 252 12.40 -10.68 -8.31
N SER A 253 11.17 -10.17 -8.41
CA SER A 253 10.18 -10.57 -9.42
C SER A 253 9.85 -9.43 -10.36
N TYR A 254 9.11 -9.75 -11.43
CA TYR A 254 8.59 -8.72 -12.33
C TYR A 254 7.67 -7.75 -11.58
N ILE A 255 7.64 -6.51 -12.06
CA ILE A 255 6.61 -5.51 -11.75
C ILE A 255 5.58 -5.57 -12.88
N ASN A 256 4.28 -5.61 -12.55
CA ASN A 256 3.22 -5.58 -13.56
C ASN A 256 3.49 -4.47 -14.59
N ASN A 257 3.26 -4.78 -15.86
CA ASN A 257 3.46 -3.90 -17.02
C ASN A 257 4.82 -3.19 -17.18
N VAL A 258 5.84 -3.55 -16.40
CA VAL A 258 7.21 -3.04 -16.54
C VAL A 258 8.16 -4.19 -16.88
N HIS A 259 8.55 -4.28 -18.15
CA HIS A 259 9.48 -5.31 -18.60
C HIS A 259 10.84 -5.20 -17.87
N PRO A 260 11.48 -6.31 -17.41
CA PRO A 260 12.75 -6.29 -16.67
C PRO A 260 13.93 -5.60 -17.36
N SER A 261 13.87 -5.41 -18.69
CA SER A 261 14.88 -4.62 -19.42
C SER A 261 14.89 -3.14 -19.03
N ASN A 262 13.81 -2.63 -18.42
CA ASN A 262 13.72 -1.26 -17.92
C ASN A 262 14.44 -1.15 -16.56
N THR A 263 15.72 -1.49 -16.52
CA THR A 263 16.51 -1.58 -15.28
C THR A 263 16.55 -0.27 -14.50
N ALA A 264 16.49 0.87 -15.19
CA ALA A 264 16.37 2.19 -14.58
C ALA A 264 15.10 2.31 -13.72
N VAL A 265 13.95 1.84 -14.23
CA VAL A 265 12.66 1.86 -13.50
C VAL A 265 12.73 1.00 -12.24
N TYR A 266 13.25 -0.21 -12.34
CA TYR A 266 13.43 -1.09 -11.18
C TYR A 266 14.30 -0.43 -10.11
N LYS A 267 15.44 0.15 -10.51
CA LYS A 267 16.39 0.81 -9.59
C LYS A 267 15.78 2.02 -8.87
N VAL A 268 15.02 2.87 -9.58
CA VAL A 268 14.39 4.04 -8.93
C VAL A 268 13.27 3.62 -7.98
N ILE A 269 12.51 2.55 -8.29
CA ILE A 269 11.49 2.01 -7.38
C ILE A 269 12.14 1.41 -6.14
N GLU A 270 13.24 0.66 -6.27
CA GLU A 270 14.03 0.17 -5.13
C GLU A 270 14.50 1.33 -4.25
N THR A 271 15.08 2.38 -4.85
CA THR A 271 15.52 3.57 -4.11
C THR A 271 14.35 4.24 -3.40
N LEU A 272 13.21 4.41 -4.08
CA LEU A 272 12.00 5.00 -3.51
C LEU A 272 11.46 4.19 -2.32
N ILE A 273 11.42 2.86 -2.43
CA ILE A 273 11.04 1.98 -1.32
C ILE A 273 12.01 2.17 -0.15
N GLY A 274 13.32 2.21 -0.44
CA GLY A 274 14.37 2.41 0.54
C GLY A 274 14.25 3.74 1.29
N SER A 275 13.78 4.80 0.61
CA SER A 275 13.49 6.09 1.25
C SER A 275 12.22 6.09 2.12
N ALA A 276 11.29 5.18 1.88
CA ALA A 276 10.01 5.10 2.58
C ALA A 276 10.05 4.20 3.84
N ILE A 277 11.03 3.32 3.93
CA ILE A 277 11.23 2.42 5.06
C ILE A 277 12.40 2.92 5.91
N ALA A 278 12.18 3.08 7.22
CA ALA A 278 13.27 3.26 8.16
C ALA A 278 13.81 1.88 8.57
N PRO A 279 15.14 1.69 8.70
CA PRO A 279 15.70 0.48 9.30
C PRO A 279 15.29 0.31 10.77
#